data_AF-A0A521R2B2-F1
#
_entry.id   AF-A0A521R2B2-F1
#
_cell.length_a   1.000
_cell.length_b   1.000
_cell.length_c   1.000
_cell.angle_alpha   90.00
_cell.angle_beta   90.00
_cell.angle_gamma   90.00
#
_symmetry.space_group_name_H-M   'P 1'
#
loop_
_entity.id
_entity.type
_entity.pdbx_description
1 polymer ?
#
loop_
_entity_poly.entity_id
_entity_poly.type
_entity_poly.pdbx_seq_one_letter_code
_entity_poly.pdbx_strand_id
1 'polypeptide(L)'
;MRKLFYSVALLALGGCTGAVPVTGETADGEKFTGTFSTPADGRGGGALALSGDKGAACDGRWQLDADHAGSVVITCDDGRTGTAELSVRETPGTMRGMLGGKLFKGTFDDPALASGK
;
A
#
# COMPACT_ATOMS: atom_id res chain seq x y z
N MET A 1 8.34 54.96 -15.46
CA MET A 1 7.57 53.93 -16.20
C MET A 1 7.48 52.67 -15.36
N ARG A 2 6.34 52.00 -15.46
CA ARG A 2 5.72 51.09 -14.49
C ARG A 2 6.34 49.67 -14.55
N LYS A 3 6.62 49.12 -13.36
CA LYS A 3 7.22 47.80 -13.08
C LYS A 3 6.47 46.66 -13.76
N LEU A 4 7.16 45.62 -14.23
CA LEU A 4 6.62 44.25 -14.26
C LEU A 4 7.77 43.23 -14.19
N PHE A 5 8.11 42.83 -12.96
CA PHE A 5 8.88 41.63 -12.67
C PHE A 5 7.92 40.44 -12.83
N TYR A 6 8.11 39.61 -13.86
CA TYR A 6 7.39 38.34 -14.00
C TYR A 6 8.13 37.25 -13.22
N SER A 7 7.80 37.13 -11.94
CA SER A 7 8.14 35.96 -11.12
C SER A 7 7.18 34.82 -11.49
N VAL A 8 7.66 33.85 -12.25
CA VAL A 8 6.94 32.57 -12.45
C VAL A 8 7.07 31.77 -11.17
N ALA A 9 6.03 31.83 -10.33
CA ALA A 9 5.90 30.94 -9.18
C ALA A 9 5.53 29.53 -9.68
N LEU A 10 6.48 28.60 -9.64
CA LEU A 10 6.20 27.17 -9.75
C LEU A 10 5.40 26.74 -8.52
N LEU A 11 4.10 26.49 -8.69
CA LEU A 11 3.29 25.79 -7.69
C LEU A 11 3.74 24.32 -7.65
N ALA A 12 4.52 23.95 -6.64
CA ALA A 12 4.71 22.56 -6.25
C ALA A 12 3.42 22.08 -5.58
N LEU A 13 2.54 21.43 -6.35
CA LEU A 13 1.41 20.65 -5.82
C LEU A 13 1.96 19.37 -5.18
N GLY A 14 2.54 19.49 -3.98
CA GLY A 14 2.83 18.34 -3.13
C GLY A 14 1.54 17.78 -2.58
N GLY A 15 0.91 16.83 -3.28
CA GLY A 15 -0.17 16.04 -2.71
C GLY A 15 0.39 15.20 -1.56
N CYS A 16 -0.11 15.39 -0.35
CA CYS A 16 0.22 14.53 0.78
C CYS A 16 -0.29 13.12 0.49
N THR A 17 0.59 12.17 0.19
CA THR A 17 0.23 10.75 0.13
C THR A 17 0.06 10.23 1.54
N GLY A 18 -1.08 9.61 1.84
CA GLY A 18 -1.28 8.92 3.11
C GLY A 18 -0.52 7.59 3.14
N ALA A 19 -0.31 7.05 4.33
CA ALA A 19 0.25 5.72 4.53
C ALA A 19 -0.60 4.96 5.54
N VAL A 20 -0.97 3.74 5.18
CA VAL A 20 -1.83 2.84 5.96
C VAL A 20 -0.98 1.66 6.39
N PRO A 21 -0.93 1.30 7.69
CA PRO A 21 -0.13 0.19 8.16
C PRO A 21 -0.66 -1.14 7.65
N VAL A 22 0.27 -2.04 7.32
CA VAL A 22 0.00 -3.39 6.82
C VAL A 22 0.86 -4.39 7.58
N THR A 23 0.27 -5.53 7.92
CA THR A 23 0.98 -6.67 8.48
C THR A 23 0.67 -7.93 7.68
N GLY A 24 1.59 -8.88 7.67
CA GLY A 24 1.37 -10.18 7.04
C GLY A 24 2.26 -11.27 7.61
N GLU A 25 1.89 -12.51 7.36
CA GLU A 25 2.62 -13.70 7.78
C GLU A 25 2.47 -14.79 6.72
N THR A 26 3.58 -15.45 6.41
CA THR A 26 3.62 -16.63 5.54
C THR A 26 3.41 -17.90 6.36
N ALA A 27 2.95 -18.98 5.72
CA ALA A 27 2.68 -20.25 6.42
C ALA A 27 3.91 -20.91 7.09
N ASP A 28 5.13 -20.51 6.75
CA ASP A 28 6.36 -20.93 7.43
C ASP A 28 6.86 -19.89 8.46
N GLY A 29 6.01 -18.95 8.84
CA GLY A 29 6.16 -18.07 10.00
C GLY A 29 7.05 -16.85 9.79
N GLU A 30 7.41 -16.48 8.55
CA GLU A 30 8.02 -15.17 8.30
C GLU A 30 6.95 -14.07 8.38
N LYS A 31 7.23 -13.06 9.21
CA LYS A 31 6.32 -11.94 9.47
C LYS A 31 6.78 -10.71 8.72
N PHE A 32 5.81 -9.99 8.18
CA PHE A 32 6.01 -8.78 7.40
C PHE A 32 5.27 -7.62 8.05
N THR A 33 5.91 -6.47 8.07
CA THR A 33 5.30 -5.18 8.45
C THR A 33 5.58 -4.16 7.37
N GLY A 34 4.68 -3.19 7.19
CA GLY A 34 4.88 -2.18 6.18
C GLY A 34 3.69 -1.29 5.98
N THR A 35 3.55 -0.73 4.77
CA THR A 35 2.53 0.26 4.46
C THR A 35 1.95 0.14 3.06
N PHE A 36 0.66 0.48 2.95
CA PHE A 36 0.03 0.90 1.71
C PHE A 36 0.09 2.41 1.62
N SER A 37 0.70 2.94 0.55
CA SER A 37 0.52 4.34 0.19
C SER A 37 -0.89 4.57 -0.35
N THR A 38 -1.49 5.69 0.04
CA THR A 38 -2.79 6.13 -0.45
C THR A 38 -2.63 7.46 -1.19
N PRO A 39 -3.15 7.57 -2.42
CA PRO A 39 -3.17 8.84 -3.12
C PRO A 39 -4.14 9.79 -2.42
N ALA A 40 -3.82 11.09 -2.44
CA ALA A 40 -4.58 12.13 -1.76
C ALA A 40 -6.03 12.28 -2.27
N ASP A 41 -6.36 11.69 -3.42
CA ASP A 41 -7.69 11.71 -4.01
C ASP A 41 -8.61 10.59 -3.47
N GLY A 42 -8.12 9.78 -2.53
CA GLY A 42 -8.88 8.71 -1.88
C GLY A 42 -9.20 7.52 -2.80
N ARG A 43 -8.60 7.44 -4.01
CA ARG A 43 -8.78 6.28 -4.88
C ARG A 43 -8.11 5.06 -4.24
N GLY A 44 -8.83 3.94 -4.23
CA GLY A 44 -8.34 2.65 -3.74
C GLY A 44 -7.19 2.13 -4.60
N GLY A 45 -5.95 2.47 -4.25
CA GLY A 45 -4.76 1.85 -4.82
C GLY A 45 -3.50 2.69 -4.69
N GLY A 46 -2.34 2.03 -4.69
CA GLY A 46 -1.06 2.68 -4.46
C GLY A 46 0.10 1.69 -4.44
N ALA A 47 1.26 2.17 -4.00
CA ALA A 47 2.41 1.33 -3.71
C ALA A 47 2.27 0.63 -2.35
N LEU A 48 2.80 -0.59 -2.28
CA LEU A 48 3.04 -1.36 -1.06
C LEU A 48 4.55 -1.36 -0.80
N ALA A 49 4.95 -1.21 0.46
CA ALA A 49 6.29 -1.53 0.93
C ALA A 49 6.16 -2.44 2.16
N LEU A 50 6.91 -3.55 2.21
CA LEU A 50 6.96 -4.51 3.31
C LEU A 50 8.42 -4.81 3.69
N SER A 51 8.64 -5.03 4.98
CA SER A 51 9.87 -5.55 5.55
C SER A 51 9.56 -6.86 6.27
N GLY A 52 10.24 -7.94 5.89
CA GLY A 52 10.21 -9.22 6.57
C GLY A 52 11.13 -9.25 7.79
N ASP A 53 10.74 -9.99 8.83
CA ASP A 53 11.55 -10.22 10.03
C ASP A 53 12.78 -11.13 9.78
N LYS A 54 12.80 -11.81 8.63
CA LYS A 54 13.96 -12.57 8.12
C LYS A 54 14.86 -11.78 7.17
N GLY A 55 14.60 -10.49 6.98
CA GLY A 55 15.46 -9.57 6.23
C GLY A 55 15.06 -9.33 4.76
N ALA A 56 13.99 -9.96 4.26
CA ALA A 56 13.48 -9.69 2.92
C ALA A 56 12.82 -8.30 2.86
N ALA A 57 13.10 -7.53 1.81
CA ALA A 57 12.39 -6.29 1.51
C ALA A 57 11.48 -6.53 0.28
N CYS A 58 10.21 -6.16 0.39
CA CYS A 58 9.26 -6.38 -0.69
C CYS A 58 8.51 -5.10 -1.06
N ASP A 59 8.36 -4.88 -2.36
CA ASP A 59 7.58 -3.78 -2.93
C ASP A 59 6.41 -4.32 -3.75
N GLY A 60 5.42 -3.47 -3.98
CA GLY A 60 4.23 -3.91 -4.67
C GLY A 60 3.29 -2.80 -5.08
N ARG A 61 2.18 -3.23 -5.68
CA ARG A 61 1.05 -2.37 -6.03
C ARG A 61 -0.23 -3.00 -5.54
N TRP A 62 -1.07 -2.20 -4.90
CA TRP A 62 -2.38 -2.60 -4.42
C TRP A 62 -3.46 -1.77 -5.09
N GLN A 63 -4.68 -2.30 -5.14
CA GLN A 63 -5.87 -1.60 -5.59
C GLN A 63 -7.10 -2.17 -4.90
N LEU A 64 -8.09 -1.31 -4.65
CA LEU A 64 -9.44 -1.69 -4.22
C LEU A 64 -10.45 -1.19 -5.25
N ASP A 65 -11.45 -2.00 -5.53
CA ASP A 65 -12.61 -1.64 -6.32
C ASP A 65 -13.69 -0.95 -5.47
N ALA A 66 -14.79 -0.54 -6.11
CA ALA A 66 -15.92 0.09 -5.44
C ALA A 66 -16.66 -0.86 -4.48
N ASP A 67 -16.49 -2.17 -4.65
CA ASP A 67 -17.13 -3.22 -3.84
C ASP A 67 -16.28 -3.60 -2.62
N HIS A 68 -15.29 -2.77 -2.27
CA HIS A 68 -14.44 -2.93 -1.09
C HIS A 68 -13.62 -4.23 -1.13
N ALA A 69 -13.38 -4.75 -2.33
CA ALA A 69 -12.53 -5.89 -2.63
C ALA A 69 -11.37 -5.45 -3.53
N GLY A 70 -10.34 -6.27 -3.66
CA GLY A 70 -9.25 -5.93 -4.55
C GLY A 70 -8.08 -6.90 -4.48
N SER A 71 -6.91 -6.43 -4.88
CA SER A 71 -5.73 -7.27 -4.98
C SER A 71 -4.46 -6.48 -4.76
N VAL A 72 -3.43 -7.17 -4.29
CA VAL A 72 -2.06 -6.69 -4.23
C VAL A 72 -1.13 -7.66 -4.93
N VAL A 73 -0.14 -7.10 -5.64
CA VAL A 73 1.01 -7.83 -6.20
C VAL A 73 2.24 -7.47 -5.38
N ILE A 74 3.03 -8.48 -5.01
CA ILE A 74 4.19 -8.36 -4.12
C ILE A 74 5.41 -8.95 -4.83
N THR A 75 6.53 -8.23 -4.80
CA THR A 75 7.84 -8.69 -5.29
C THR A 75 8.89 -8.39 -4.23
N CYS A 76 9.64 -9.39 -3.82
CA CYS A 76 10.71 -9.27 -2.84
C CYS A 76 12.08 -9.23 -3.53
N ASP A 77 13.05 -8.59 -2.89
CA ASP A 77 14.44 -8.49 -3.33
C ASP A 77 15.16 -9.85 -3.42
N ASP A 78 14.71 -10.82 -2.62
CA ASP A 78 15.16 -12.23 -2.66
C ASP A 78 14.59 -13.04 -3.84
N GLY A 79 13.81 -12.41 -4.72
CA GLY A 79 13.22 -13.01 -5.92
C GLY A 79 11.87 -13.69 -5.71
N ARG A 80 11.34 -13.73 -4.48
CA ARG A 80 9.97 -14.21 -4.25
C ARG A 80 8.95 -13.24 -4.81
N THR A 81 7.89 -13.79 -5.40
CA THR A 81 6.74 -13.01 -5.87
C THR A 81 5.44 -13.56 -5.27
N GLY A 82 4.42 -12.73 -5.23
CA GLY A 82 3.14 -13.09 -4.62
C GLY A 82 1.98 -12.24 -5.10
N THR A 83 0.78 -12.74 -4.86
CA THR A 83 -0.47 -11.99 -5.00
C THR A 83 -1.36 -12.31 -3.83
N ALA A 84 -2.14 -11.32 -3.36
CA ALA A 84 -3.15 -11.52 -2.35
C ALA A 84 -4.41 -10.74 -2.68
N GLU A 85 -5.55 -11.33 -2.38
CA GLU A 85 -6.85 -10.67 -2.40
C GLU A 85 -6.96 -9.76 -1.17
N LEU A 86 -7.55 -8.59 -1.38
CA LEU A 86 -7.82 -7.60 -0.36
C LEU A 86 -9.32 -7.53 -0.12
N SER A 87 -9.73 -7.39 1.14
CA SER A 87 -11.12 -7.17 1.51
C SER A 87 -11.20 -6.27 2.73
N VAL A 88 -11.95 -5.18 2.63
CA VAL A 88 -12.28 -4.31 3.78
C VAL A 88 -13.70 -4.57 4.30
N ARG A 89 -14.28 -5.73 3.97
CA ARG A 89 -15.56 -6.20 4.55
C ARG A 89 -15.43 -6.59 6.02
N GLU A 90 -14.21 -6.88 6.45
CA GLU A 90 -13.82 -7.12 7.84
C GLU A 90 -13.02 -5.90 8.33
N THR A 91 -13.04 -5.62 9.64
CA THR A 91 -12.24 -4.54 10.26
C THR A 91 -11.37 -5.13 11.37
N PRO A 92 -10.03 -5.09 11.27
CA PRO A 92 -9.24 -4.55 10.15
C PRO A 92 -9.45 -5.32 8.85
N GLY A 93 -9.13 -4.70 7.72
CA GLY A 93 -9.18 -5.32 6.40
C GLY A 93 -8.24 -6.51 6.32
N THR A 94 -8.53 -7.46 5.43
CA THR A 94 -7.81 -8.73 5.32
C THR A 94 -7.11 -8.89 3.98
N MET A 95 -5.93 -9.52 4.03
CA MET A 95 -5.17 -9.95 2.88
C MET A 95 -5.04 -11.47 2.90
N ARG A 96 -5.34 -12.14 1.78
CA ARG A 96 -5.18 -13.60 1.67
C ARG A 96 -4.68 -13.97 0.28
N GLY A 97 -3.60 -14.75 0.22
CA GLY A 97 -3.05 -15.21 -1.04
C GLY A 97 -1.78 -16.00 -0.86
N MET A 98 -0.79 -15.74 -1.73
CA MET A 98 0.46 -16.46 -1.79
C MET A 98 1.65 -15.51 -1.90
N LEU A 99 2.77 -15.84 -1.25
CA LEU A 99 4.07 -15.18 -1.40
C LEU A 99 5.18 -16.24 -1.43
N GLY A 100 5.99 -16.26 -2.50
CA GLY A 100 7.04 -17.26 -2.67
C GLY A 100 6.52 -18.71 -2.67
N GLY A 101 5.31 -18.93 -3.21
CA GLY A 101 4.68 -20.25 -3.23
C GLY A 101 4.11 -20.71 -1.88
N LYS A 102 4.04 -19.84 -0.87
CA LYS A 102 3.48 -20.13 0.46
C LYS A 102 2.24 -19.31 0.71
N LEU A 103 1.29 -19.88 1.47
CA LEU A 103 0.12 -19.12 1.91
C LEU A 103 0.58 -17.88 2.68
N PHE A 104 0.02 -16.73 2.31
CA PHE A 104 0.28 -15.44 2.91
C PHE A 104 -1.04 -14.85 3.39
N LYS A 105 -1.08 -14.43 4.65
CA LYS A 105 -2.24 -13.81 5.27
C LYS A 105 -1.82 -12.55 5.98
N GLY A 106 -2.67 -11.54 5.98
CA GLY A 106 -2.35 -10.28 6.62
C GLY A 106 -3.56 -9.42 6.90
N THR A 107 -3.29 -8.28 7.51
CA THR A 107 -4.30 -7.28 7.86
C THR A 107 -3.81 -5.88 7.54
N PHE A 108 -4.74 -4.98 7.29
CA PHE A 108 -4.46 -3.56 7.05
C PHE A 108 -5.64 -2.70 7.55
N ASP A 109 -5.36 -1.46 7.92
CA ASP A 109 -6.42 -0.50 8.24
C ASP A 109 -7.14 -0.05 6.96
N ASP A 110 -8.41 0.36 7.05
CA ASP A 110 -9.14 0.81 5.86
C ASP A 110 -8.52 2.12 5.30
N PRO A 111 -7.99 2.11 4.06
CA PRO A 111 -7.41 3.28 3.41
C PRO A 111 -8.40 4.45 3.23
N ALA A 112 -9.69 4.17 3.11
CA ALA A 112 -10.72 5.19 2.97
C ALA A 112 -10.90 5.99 4.26
N LEU A 113 -10.74 5.35 5.43
CA LEU A 113 -10.80 6.01 6.74
C LEU A 113 -9.54 6.85 7.04
N ALA A 114 -8.41 6.52 6.41
CA ALA A 114 -7.16 7.25 6.59
C ALA A 114 -7.15 8.62 5.87
N SER A 115 -8.00 8.81 4.86
CA SER A 115 -8.07 10.06 4.07
C SER A 115 -8.91 11.17 4.72
N GLY A 116 -9.51 10.91 5.88
CA GLY A 116 -10.43 11.82 6.58
C GLY A 116 -9.88 12.47 7.87
N LYS A 117 -8.57 12.43 8.12
CA LYS A 117 -7.93 13.07 9.29
C LYS A 117 -7.00 14.21 8.88
#